data_AF-A0A9D9WKU9-F1
#
_entry.id   AF-A0A9D9WKU9-F1
#
_cell.length_a   1.000
_cell.length_b   1.000
_cell.length_c   1.000
_cell.angle_alpha   90.00
_cell.angle_beta   90.00
_cell.angle_gamma   90.00
#
_symmetry.space_group_name_H-M   'P 1'
#
loop_
_entity.id
_entity.type
_entity.pdbx_description
1 polymer ?
#
loop_
_entity_poly.entity_id
_entity_poly.type
_entity_poly.pdbx_seq_one_letter_code
_entity_poly.pdbx_strand_id
1 'polypeptide(L)'
;MSAINRKRIKQVQVGPVLIGGGAPVSVQSMCTTDTRDVKSTLEEIGRLDEAGCDIVRVAVPDAEAAQALHRICLKSPIPVVADIHFDYRLAISAIRSGANKIRINPGNMRDGDSLMKVVEEARKACVPIRVGVNAGSLDRRLVDEYGGVTPEALAASAVLAVRELERLDFTDLVVSAKASSPRLMIEAYRILSDALDCPLHLGVTEAGTMSEGVIRSAVGIGTLLSEGIGDTIRVSLTADPVEEVRAGFAILKALELRQRGATLISCPTCGRTEVPLMEIAEEMERRLASVKEPIKVAVMGCVVNGPGEAREADVGIAGGKDHFVLFRRGEVVRRISKEKAVDELTAEIDKLLSERADRFRSV
;
A
#
# COMPACT_ATOMS: atom_id res chain seq x y z
N MET A 1 -10.47 -4.68 20.48
CA MET A 1 -11.32 -4.53 19.28
C MET A 1 -11.44 -5.89 18.62
N SER A 2 -12.61 -6.25 18.07
CA SER A 2 -12.72 -7.45 17.25
C SER A 2 -11.83 -7.30 16.02
N ALA A 3 -11.15 -8.38 15.60
CA ALA A 3 -10.35 -8.36 14.38
C ALA A 3 -11.22 -7.92 13.19
N ILE A 4 -10.66 -7.11 12.28
CA ILE A 4 -11.32 -6.73 11.03
C ILE A 4 -11.64 -8.01 10.26
N ASN A 5 -12.93 -8.27 10.04
CA ASN A 5 -13.38 -9.46 9.34
C ASN A 5 -13.21 -9.28 7.84
N ARG A 6 -12.30 -10.02 7.22
CA ARG A 6 -12.03 -9.96 5.78
C ARG A 6 -12.79 -11.06 5.05
N LYS A 7 -13.42 -10.70 3.93
CA LYS A 7 -14.15 -11.65 3.07
C LYS A 7 -13.19 -12.77 2.61
N ARG A 8 -13.66 -14.02 2.68
CA ARG A 8 -12.93 -15.16 2.11
C ARG A 8 -13.11 -15.15 0.60
N ILE A 9 -12.01 -14.93 -0.11
CA ILE A 9 -11.97 -14.83 -1.58
C ILE A 9 -10.89 -15.75 -2.15
N LYS A 10 -10.90 -15.94 -3.47
CA LYS A 10 -9.83 -16.67 -4.15
C LYS A 10 -8.48 -15.97 -3.93
N GLN A 11 -7.45 -16.74 -3.66
CA GLN A 11 -6.08 -16.23 -3.57
C GLN A 11 -5.42 -16.22 -4.96
N VAL A 12 -4.67 -15.17 -5.25
CA VAL A 12 -3.94 -14.98 -6.50
C VAL A 12 -2.46 -14.78 -6.19
N GLN A 13 -1.58 -15.46 -6.93
CA GLN A 13 -0.15 -15.38 -6.76
C GLN A 13 0.50 -14.46 -7.80
N VAL A 14 1.33 -13.52 -7.35
CA VAL A 14 2.12 -12.58 -8.18
C VAL A 14 3.59 -12.76 -7.82
N GLY A 15 4.30 -13.63 -8.55
CA GLY A 15 5.64 -14.07 -8.14
C GLY A 15 5.59 -14.72 -6.75
N PRO A 16 6.45 -14.34 -5.79
CA PRO A 16 6.35 -14.82 -4.40
C PRO A 16 5.19 -14.21 -3.58
N VAL A 17 4.49 -13.17 -4.06
CA VAL A 17 3.49 -12.44 -3.25
C VAL A 17 2.10 -13.01 -3.47
N LEU A 18 1.42 -13.37 -2.38
CA LEU A 18 0.03 -13.81 -2.38
C LEU A 18 -0.91 -12.62 -2.14
N ILE A 19 -1.99 -12.54 -2.91
CA ILE A 19 -3.02 -11.51 -2.81
C ILE A 19 -4.37 -12.18 -2.55
N GLY A 20 -5.08 -11.73 -1.51
CA GLY A 20 -6.38 -12.29 -1.11
C GLY A 20 -6.27 -13.61 -0.34
N GLY A 21 -7.42 -14.22 -0.05
CA GLY A 21 -7.49 -15.50 0.67
C GLY A 21 -6.89 -15.49 2.08
N GLY A 22 -6.88 -14.33 2.76
CA GLY A 22 -6.28 -14.16 4.08
C GLY A 22 -4.81 -13.74 4.09
N ALA A 23 -4.18 -13.58 2.91
CA ALA A 23 -2.83 -13.03 2.83
C ALA A 23 -2.77 -11.60 3.39
N PRO A 24 -1.62 -11.18 3.95
CA PRO A 24 -1.42 -9.80 4.40
C PRO A 24 -1.65 -8.81 3.24
N VAL A 25 -2.28 -7.67 3.51
CA VAL A 25 -2.54 -6.65 2.48
C VAL A 25 -1.21 -6.14 1.94
N SER A 26 -0.97 -6.29 0.63
CA SER A 26 0.30 -5.92 0.00
C SER A 26 0.30 -4.46 -0.47
N VAL A 27 1.41 -3.75 -0.25
CA VAL A 27 1.64 -2.37 -0.70
C VAL A 27 2.34 -2.39 -2.06
N GLN A 28 1.72 -1.76 -3.07
CA GLN A 28 2.30 -1.61 -4.40
C GLN A 28 2.64 -0.15 -4.69
N SER A 29 3.61 0.05 -5.57
CA SER A 29 3.94 1.35 -6.16
C SER A 29 4.10 1.21 -7.68
N MET A 30 4.36 2.32 -8.36
CA MET A 30 4.59 2.35 -9.80
C MET A 30 5.83 3.20 -10.11
N CYS A 31 6.70 2.66 -10.96
CA CYS A 31 7.85 3.42 -11.46
C CYS A 31 7.40 4.63 -12.26
N THR A 32 8.17 5.71 -12.16
CA THR A 32 8.00 6.96 -12.88
C THR A 32 9.00 7.11 -14.03
N THR A 33 10.04 6.27 -14.06
CA THR A 33 11.04 6.21 -15.12
C THR A 33 10.46 5.68 -16.44
N ASP A 34 11.15 6.01 -17.53
CA ASP A 34 10.90 5.39 -18.81
C ASP A 34 11.37 3.93 -18.77
N THR A 35 10.46 2.98 -19.01
CA THR A 35 10.75 1.54 -18.96
C THR A 35 11.78 1.10 -20.00
N ARG A 36 12.00 1.89 -21.07
CA ARG A 36 13.07 1.66 -22.04
C ARG A 36 14.46 1.89 -21.42
N ASP A 37 14.56 2.77 -20.42
CA ASP A 37 15.75 2.92 -19.59
C ASP A 37 15.76 1.87 -18.47
N VAL A 38 16.28 0.69 -18.81
CA VAL A 38 16.42 -0.45 -17.90
C VAL A 38 17.23 -0.09 -16.66
N LYS A 39 18.27 0.75 -16.78
CA LYS A 39 19.16 1.07 -15.66
C LYS A 39 18.43 1.93 -14.64
N SER A 40 17.87 3.05 -15.09
CA SER A 40 17.11 3.97 -14.24
C SER A 40 15.91 3.27 -13.59
N THR A 41 15.20 2.44 -14.35
CA THR A 41 14.06 1.68 -13.83
C THR A 41 14.48 0.67 -12.75
N LEU A 42 15.58 -0.07 -12.94
CA LEU A 42 16.08 -1.00 -11.92
C LEU A 42 16.58 -0.28 -10.66
N GLU A 43 17.20 0.88 -10.80
CA GLU A 43 17.63 1.72 -9.66
C GLU A 43 16.41 2.20 -8.87
N GLU A 44 15.35 2.67 -9.53
CA GLU A 44 14.11 3.06 -8.86
C GLU A 44 13.40 1.87 -8.19
N ILE A 45 13.36 0.70 -8.84
CA ILE A 45 12.83 -0.53 -8.22
C ILE A 45 13.61 -0.88 -6.94
N GLY A 46 14.94 -0.75 -6.95
CA GLY A 46 15.77 -0.97 -5.76
C GLY A 46 15.37 -0.06 -4.59
N ARG A 47 15.18 1.24 -4.86
CA ARG A 47 14.69 2.19 -3.84
C ARG A 47 13.30 1.82 -3.31
N LEU A 48 12.41 1.35 -4.18
CA LEU A 48 11.07 0.90 -3.79
C LEU A 48 11.11 -0.36 -2.93
N ASP A 49 11.96 -1.34 -3.25
CA ASP A 49 12.19 -2.54 -2.45
C ASP A 49 12.77 -2.20 -1.06
N GLU A 50 13.78 -1.32 -1.00
CA GLU A 50 14.34 -0.82 0.25
C GLU A 50 13.27 -0.15 1.14
N ALA A 51 12.37 0.62 0.52
CA ALA A 51 11.22 1.22 1.20
C ALA A 51 10.15 0.20 1.62
N GLY A 52 10.19 -1.02 1.06
CA GLY A 52 9.31 -2.12 1.42
C GLY A 52 8.18 -2.43 0.46
N CYS A 53 8.23 -1.90 -0.76
CA CYS A 53 7.24 -2.17 -1.79
C CYS A 53 7.13 -3.69 -2.03
N ASP A 54 5.92 -4.25 -1.89
CA ASP A 54 5.72 -5.69 -2.06
C ASP A 54 5.67 -6.05 -3.57
N ILE A 55 5.13 -5.17 -4.43
CA ILE A 55 4.97 -5.39 -5.88
C ILE A 55 5.14 -4.05 -6.61
N VAL A 56 5.96 -4.02 -7.67
CA VAL A 56 6.16 -2.81 -8.50
C VAL A 56 5.44 -2.91 -9.84
N ARG A 57 4.91 -1.78 -10.31
CA ARG A 57 4.32 -1.65 -11.65
C ARG A 57 5.18 -0.77 -12.55
N VAL A 58 5.29 -1.14 -13.82
CA VAL A 58 5.98 -0.36 -14.86
C VAL A 58 5.05 -0.15 -16.06
N ALA A 59 5.18 0.99 -16.73
CA ALA A 59 4.38 1.30 -17.91
C ALA A 59 4.94 0.62 -19.16
N VAL A 60 4.09 0.01 -19.99
CA VAL A 60 4.52 -0.59 -21.27
C VAL A 60 3.80 0.12 -22.41
N PRO A 61 4.27 1.32 -22.82
CA PRO A 61 3.60 2.12 -23.85
C PRO A 61 3.82 1.59 -25.26
N ASP A 62 4.93 0.88 -25.52
CA ASP A 62 5.33 0.43 -26.85
C ASP A 62 6.10 -0.91 -26.80
N ALA A 63 6.48 -1.40 -27.99
CA ALA A 63 7.18 -2.67 -28.15
C ALA A 63 8.62 -2.63 -27.61
N GLU A 64 9.27 -1.46 -27.62
CA GLU A 64 10.62 -1.30 -27.08
C GLU A 64 10.62 -1.45 -25.56
N ALA A 65 9.65 -0.82 -24.88
CA ALA A 65 9.42 -1.00 -23.45
C ALA A 65 9.10 -2.47 -23.11
N ALA A 66 8.30 -3.15 -23.95
CA ALA A 66 7.99 -4.57 -23.75
C ALA A 66 9.22 -5.48 -23.89
N GLN A 67 10.17 -5.13 -24.75
CA GLN A 67 11.45 -5.85 -24.89
C GLN A 67 12.39 -5.56 -23.72
N ALA A 68 12.49 -4.29 -23.30
CA ALA A 68 13.27 -3.87 -22.14
C ALA A 68 12.83 -4.57 -20.86
N LEU A 69 11.53 -4.86 -20.74
CA LEU A 69 10.91 -5.53 -19.61
C LEU A 69 11.59 -6.87 -19.26
N HIS A 70 12.11 -7.62 -20.24
CA HIS A 70 12.77 -8.89 -19.97
C HIS A 70 13.96 -8.74 -19.01
N ARG A 71 14.80 -7.72 -19.25
CA ARG A 71 15.96 -7.44 -18.39
C ARG A 71 15.54 -6.91 -17.02
N ILE A 72 14.43 -6.17 -16.96
CA ILE A 72 13.87 -5.64 -15.72
C ILE A 72 13.32 -6.79 -14.86
N CYS A 73 12.45 -7.63 -15.41
CA CYS A 73 11.86 -8.78 -14.71
C CYS A 73 12.92 -9.76 -14.21
N LEU A 74 13.98 -10.01 -14.98
CA LEU A 74 15.06 -10.91 -14.59
C LEU A 74 15.88 -10.40 -13.39
N LYS A 75 16.01 -9.08 -13.23
CA LYS A 75 16.89 -8.46 -12.22
C LYS A 75 16.14 -7.80 -11.07
N SER A 76 14.84 -7.62 -11.19
CA SER A 76 14.02 -6.97 -10.17
C SER A 76 14.02 -7.82 -8.88
N PRO A 77 14.30 -7.21 -7.71
CA PRO A 77 14.18 -7.90 -6.42
C PRO A 77 12.73 -8.21 -6.02
N ILE A 78 11.75 -7.52 -6.63
CA ILE A 78 10.32 -7.63 -6.33
C ILE A 78 9.50 -7.94 -7.60
N PRO A 79 8.30 -8.53 -7.47
CA PRO A 79 7.46 -8.85 -8.62
C PRO A 79 7.10 -7.64 -9.47
N VAL A 80 7.18 -7.78 -10.79
CA VAL A 80 6.91 -6.71 -11.77
C VAL A 80 5.55 -6.90 -12.44
N VAL A 81 4.75 -5.83 -12.43
CA VAL A 81 3.47 -5.74 -13.13
C VAL A 81 3.61 -4.88 -14.38
N ALA A 82 3.23 -5.41 -15.54
CA ALA A 82 3.19 -4.63 -16.77
C ALA A 82 1.85 -3.88 -16.89
N ASP A 83 1.87 -2.56 -17.03
CA ASP A 83 0.69 -1.73 -17.24
C ASP A 83 0.44 -1.50 -18.74
N ILE A 84 -0.61 -2.12 -19.28
CA ILE A 84 -0.98 -2.07 -20.69
C ILE A 84 -2.36 -1.43 -20.84
N HIS A 85 -2.50 -0.50 -21.78
CA HIS A 85 -3.74 0.25 -21.98
C HIS A 85 -4.62 -0.26 -23.13
N PHE A 86 -4.03 -0.55 -24.30
CA PHE A 86 -4.80 -0.78 -25.53
C PHE A 86 -4.33 -1.98 -26.36
N ASP A 87 -3.03 -2.26 -26.42
CA ASP A 87 -2.47 -3.23 -27.38
C ASP A 87 -2.27 -4.62 -26.73
N TYR A 88 -3.06 -5.59 -27.18
CA TYR A 88 -2.96 -6.99 -26.73
C TYR A 88 -1.60 -7.62 -27.06
N ARG A 89 -0.92 -7.16 -28.13
CA ARG A 89 0.40 -7.65 -28.52
C ARG A 89 1.44 -7.27 -27.49
N LEU A 90 1.32 -6.08 -26.89
CA LEU A 90 2.16 -5.66 -25.77
C LEU A 90 1.89 -6.51 -24.53
N ALA A 91 0.64 -6.89 -24.27
CA ALA A 91 0.31 -7.79 -23.16
C ALA A 91 0.95 -9.18 -23.33
N ILE A 92 0.83 -9.77 -24.52
CA ILE A 92 1.48 -11.07 -24.83
C ILE A 92 3.01 -10.94 -24.73
N SER A 93 3.58 -9.87 -25.28
CA SER A 93 5.02 -9.61 -25.20
C SER A 93 5.49 -9.47 -23.76
N ALA A 94 4.75 -8.73 -22.92
CA ALA A 94 5.07 -8.54 -21.52
C ALA A 94 5.04 -9.85 -20.71
N ILE A 95 4.04 -10.71 -20.96
CA ILE A 95 3.98 -12.06 -20.37
C ILE A 95 5.24 -12.86 -20.74
N ARG A 96 5.58 -12.89 -22.04
CA ARG A 96 6.76 -13.62 -22.54
C ARG A 96 8.08 -13.06 -22.04
N SER A 97 8.14 -11.75 -21.78
CA SER A 97 9.30 -11.10 -21.16
C SER A 97 9.47 -11.44 -19.68
N GLY A 98 8.48 -12.06 -19.03
CA GLY A 98 8.56 -12.52 -17.64
C GLY A 98 7.83 -11.63 -16.63
N ALA A 99 6.86 -10.82 -17.07
CA ALA A 99 6.00 -10.08 -16.15
C ALA A 99 5.27 -11.04 -15.19
N ASN A 100 5.27 -10.73 -13.88
CA ASN A 100 4.61 -11.57 -12.87
C ASN A 100 3.10 -11.33 -12.80
N LYS A 101 2.60 -10.25 -13.41
CA LYS A 101 1.19 -9.89 -13.55
C LYS A 101 1.07 -8.88 -14.69
N ILE A 102 -0.05 -8.87 -15.39
CA ILE A 102 -0.39 -7.79 -16.32
C ILE A 102 -1.61 -7.01 -15.81
N ARG A 103 -1.67 -5.70 -16.09
CA ARG A 103 -2.91 -4.93 -15.99
C ARG A 103 -3.40 -4.63 -17.39
N ILE A 104 -4.68 -4.91 -17.61
CA ILE A 104 -5.41 -4.51 -18.82
C ILE A 104 -6.76 -3.87 -18.44
N ASN A 105 -7.38 -3.21 -19.40
CA ASN A 105 -8.80 -2.88 -19.35
C ASN A 105 -9.47 -3.56 -20.56
N PRO A 106 -10.20 -4.68 -20.37
CA PRO A 106 -10.82 -5.42 -21.46
C PRO A 106 -11.73 -4.56 -22.34
N GLY A 107 -12.43 -3.57 -21.78
CA GLY A 107 -13.28 -2.65 -22.55
C GLY A 107 -12.54 -1.83 -23.63
N ASN A 108 -11.21 -1.75 -23.57
CA ASN A 108 -10.39 -1.10 -24.57
C ASN A 108 -9.97 -2.03 -25.73
N MET A 109 -10.12 -3.35 -25.58
CA MET A 109 -9.76 -4.35 -26.57
C MET A 109 -10.96 -4.60 -27.48
N ARG A 110 -10.92 -4.06 -28.70
CA ARG A 110 -12.10 -3.93 -29.58
C ARG A 110 -12.58 -5.24 -30.23
N ASP A 111 -11.80 -6.32 -30.16
CA ASP A 111 -12.12 -7.63 -30.73
C ASP A 111 -11.90 -8.78 -29.73
N GLY A 112 -12.90 -9.66 -29.59
CA GLY A 112 -12.86 -10.79 -28.65
C GLY A 112 -11.71 -11.77 -28.89
N ASP A 113 -11.26 -11.89 -30.15
CA ASP A 113 -10.12 -12.72 -30.54
C ASP A 113 -8.80 -12.25 -29.90
N SER A 114 -8.64 -10.95 -29.68
CA SER A 114 -7.43 -10.41 -29.04
C SER A 114 -7.40 -10.71 -27.54
N LEU A 115 -8.53 -10.59 -26.86
CA LEU A 115 -8.65 -10.94 -25.45
C LEU A 115 -8.38 -12.43 -25.22
N MET A 116 -8.93 -13.28 -26.09
CA MET A 116 -8.71 -14.73 -26.03
C MET A 116 -7.21 -15.08 -26.12
N LYS A 117 -6.47 -14.47 -27.06
CA LYS A 117 -5.01 -14.69 -27.19
C LYS A 117 -4.25 -14.27 -25.93
N VAL A 118 -4.63 -13.16 -25.30
CA VAL A 118 -4.00 -12.71 -24.05
C VAL A 118 -4.27 -13.70 -22.92
N VAL A 119 -5.52 -14.15 -22.79
CA VAL A 119 -5.94 -15.14 -21.78
C VAL A 119 -5.21 -16.47 -21.96
N GLU A 120 -5.06 -16.96 -23.19
CA GLU A 120 -4.32 -18.18 -23.47
C GLU A 120 -2.86 -18.08 -23.05
N GLU A 121 -2.18 -16.99 -23.39
CA GLU A 121 -0.77 -16.78 -23.03
C GLU A 121 -0.61 -16.59 -21.52
N ALA A 122 -1.52 -15.83 -20.88
CA ALA A 122 -1.53 -15.63 -19.43
C ALA A 122 -1.72 -16.96 -18.69
N ARG A 123 -2.64 -17.81 -19.15
CA ARG A 123 -2.87 -19.15 -18.58
C ARG A 123 -1.64 -20.04 -18.73
N LYS A 124 -1.05 -20.11 -19.93
CA LYS A 124 0.15 -20.94 -20.19
C LYS A 124 1.31 -20.53 -19.28
N ALA A 125 1.45 -19.23 -19.02
CA ALA A 125 2.52 -18.68 -18.20
C ALA A 125 2.18 -18.58 -16.70
N CYS A 126 0.96 -18.97 -16.28
CA CYS A 126 0.46 -18.78 -14.91
C CYS A 126 0.57 -17.31 -14.43
N VAL A 127 0.33 -16.35 -15.34
CA VAL A 127 0.41 -14.91 -15.05
C VAL A 127 -1.00 -14.38 -14.78
N PRO A 128 -1.30 -13.85 -13.59
CA PRO A 128 -2.60 -13.27 -13.29
C PRO A 128 -2.84 -11.97 -14.07
N ILE A 129 -4.12 -11.63 -14.21
CA ILE A 129 -4.58 -10.42 -14.89
C ILE A 129 -5.26 -9.50 -13.88
N ARG A 130 -4.82 -8.25 -13.82
CA ARG A 130 -5.59 -7.20 -13.15
C ARG A 130 -6.52 -6.50 -14.15
N VAL A 131 -7.82 -6.59 -13.93
CA VAL A 131 -8.83 -5.76 -14.60
C VAL A 131 -8.86 -4.40 -13.92
N GLY A 132 -8.46 -3.35 -14.66
CA GLY A 132 -8.39 -1.99 -14.11
C GLY A 132 -9.32 -1.02 -14.83
N VAL A 133 -10.45 -0.71 -14.20
CA VAL A 133 -11.40 0.33 -14.63
C VAL A 133 -11.07 1.65 -13.95
N ASN A 134 -11.15 2.75 -14.68
CA ASN A 134 -10.98 4.10 -14.14
C ASN A 134 -12.20 4.96 -14.50
N ALA A 135 -12.62 5.81 -13.56
CA ALA A 135 -13.70 6.78 -13.74
C ALA A 135 -13.52 7.67 -14.98
N GLY A 136 -12.29 8.11 -15.25
CA GLY A 136 -11.98 8.98 -16.40
C GLY A 136 -11.98 8.26 -17.76
N SER A 137 -12.08 6.94 -17.80
CA SER A 137 -12.07 6.14 -19.03
C SER A 137 -13.22 5.13 -19.09
N LEU A 138 -14.36 5.47 -18.48
CA LEU A 138 -15.55 4.63 -18.48
C LEU A 138 -16.19 4.59 -19.88
N ASP A 139 -16.77 3.46 -20.27
CA ASP A 139 -17.50 3.34 -21.54
C ASP A 139 -18.69 4.30 -21.55
N ARG A 140 -18.85 5.06 -22.64
CA ARG A 140 -19.96 6.01 -22.84
C ARG A 140 -21.32 5.33 -22.70
N ARG A 141 -21.46 4.08 -23.13
CA ARG A 141 -22.74 3.35 -23.00
C ARG A 141 -23.16 3.20 -21.54
N LEU A 142 -22.21 2.89 -20.65
CA LEU A 142 -22.46 2.78 -19.22
C LEU A 142 -22.69 4.16 -18.60
N VAL A 143 -21.97 5.19 -19.05
CA VAL A 143 -22.23 6.56 -18.59
C VAL A 143 -23.66 6.99 -18.94
N ASP A 144 -24.12 6.70 -20.16
CA ASP A 144 -25.46 7.05 -20.63
C ASP A 144 -26.54 6.23 -19.89
N GLU A 145 -26.33 4.92 -19.70
CA GLU A 145 -27.25 4.02 -19.01
C GLU A 145 -27.47 4.38 -17.54
N TYR A 146 -26.39 4.74 -16.83
CA TYR A 146 -26.43 5.07 -15.40
C TYR A 146 -26.56 6.57 -15.12
N GLY A 147 -26.70 7.40 -16.16
CA GLY A 147 -26.89 8.85 -16.02
C GLY A 147 -25.66 9.61 -15.51
N GLY A 148 -24.46 9.07 -15.70
CA GLY A 148 -23.19 9.71 -15.33
C GLY A 148 -22.13 8.73 -14.87
N VAL A 149 -21.02 9.27 -14.32
CA VAL A 149 -19.98 8.48 -13.66
C VAL A 149 -20.41 8.19 -12.22
N THR A 150 -21.17 7.13 -12.03
CA THR A 150 -21.71 6.71 -10.72
C THR A 150 -20.95 5.50 -10.15
N PRO A 151 -21.09 5.19 -8.84
CA PRO A 151 -20.54 3.98 -8.25
C PRO A 151 -20.97 2.71 -8.99
N GLU A 152 -22.25 2.66 -9.38
CA GLU A 152 -22.86 1.53 -10.07
C GLU A 152 -22.28 1.36 -11.47
N ALA A 153 -22.09 2.45 -12.22
CA ALA A 153 -21.52 2.41 -13.56
C ALA A 153 -20.06 1.90 -13.54
N LEU A 154 -19.28 2.35 -12.56
CA LEU A 154 -17.91 1.90 -12.32
C LEU A 154 -17.84 0.41 -11.97
N ALA A 155 -18.68 -0.01 -11.02
CA ALA A 155 -18.75 -1.40 -10.60
C ALA A 155 -19.22 -2.30 -11.75
N ALA A 156 -20.26 -1.90 -12.48
CA ALA A 156 -20.80 -2.62 -13.62
C ALA A 156 -19.73 -2.83 -14.71
N SER A 157 -18.95 -1.81 -15.04
CA SER A 157 -17.85 -1.94 -16.01
C SER A 157 -16.82 -3.00 -15.59
N ALA A 158 -16.43 -3.01 -14.31
CA ALA A 158 -15.47 -4.00 -13.80
C ALA A 158 -16.08 -5.41 -13.76
N VAL A 159 -17.35 -5.55 -13.34
CA VAL A 159 -18.06 -6.84 -13.33
C VAL A 159 -18.17 -7.40 -14.75
N LEU A 160 -18.59 -6.60 -15.73
CA LEU A 160 -18.70 -7.02 -17.13
C LEU A 160 -17.36 -7.56 -17.65
N ALA A 161 -16.26 -6.81 -17.43
CA ALA A 161 -14.92 -7.22 -17.83
C ALA A 161 -14.46 -8.52 -17.14
N VAL A 162 -14.82 -8.72 -15.87
CA VAL A 162 -14.53 -9.99 -15.16
C VAL A 162 -15.34 -11.14 -15.74
N ARG A 163 -16.65 -10.95 -16.00
CA ARG A 163 -17.49 -11.99 -16.60
C ARG A 163 -17.02 -12.39 -17.99
N GLU A 164 -16.44 -11.48 -18.77
CA GLU A 164 -15.82 -11.80 -20.06
C GLU A 164 -14.61 -12.73 -19.90
N LEU A 165 -13.74 -12.48 -18.91
CA LEU A 165 -12.59 -13.34 -18.61
C LEU A 165 -13.02 -14.69 -18.04
N GLU A 166 -14.07 -14.72 -17.20
CA GLU A 166 -14.65 -15.97 -16.68
C GLU A 166 -15.28 -16.84 -17.78
N ARG A 167 -15.93 -16.24 -18.79
CA ARG A 167 -16.43 -16.97 -19.98
C ARG A 167 -15.31 -17.61 -20.80
N LEU A 168 -14.09 -17.12 -20.66
CA LEU A 168 -12.89 -17.69 -21.26
C LEU A 168 -12.17 -18.66 -20.29
N ASP A 169 -12.81 -19.09 -19.19
CA ASP A 169 -12.26 -19.94 -18.14
C ASP A 169 -10.96 -19.40 -17.53
N PHE A 170 -10.91 -18.09 -17.26
CA PHE A 170 -9.78 -17.44 -16.60
C PHE A 170 -10.21 -16.79 -15.29
N THR A 171 -9.62 -17.23 -14.17
CA THR A 171 -10.05 -16.84 -12.83
C THR A 171 -8.91 -16.31 -11.95
N ASP A 172 -7.68 -16.20 -12.46
CA ASP A 172 -6.54 -15.61 -11.73
C ASP A 172 -6.58 -14.08 -11.88
N LEU A 173 -7.62 -13.50 -11.28
CA LEU A 173 -8.03 -12.12 -11.50
C LEU A 173 -7.82 -11.26 -10.25
N VAL A 174 -7.36 -10.03 -10.48
CA VAL A 174 -7.40 -8.94 -9.48
C VAL A 174 -8.22 -7.81 -10.08
N VAL A 175 -9.02 -7.11 -9.29
CA VAL A 175 -9.92 -6.06 -9.81
C VAL A 175 -9.64 -4.73 -9.15
N SER A 176 -9.70 -3.66 -9.94
CA SER A 176 -9.73 -2.29 -9.42
C SER A 176 -10.69 -1.43 -10.23
N ALA A 177 -11.50 -0.61 -9.53
CA ALA A 177 -12.29 0.46 -10.11
C ALA A 177 -11.90 1.78 -9.43
N LYS A 178 -10.98 2.53 -10.03
CA LYS A 178 -10.41 3.73 -9.39
C LYS A 178 -11.17 4.99 -9.79
N ALA A 179 -11.39 5.84 -8.79
CA ALA A 179 -11.94 7.19 -8.95
C ALA A 179 -11.07 8.18 -8.19
N SER A 180 -11.08 9.44 -8.61
CA SER A 180 -10.38 10.51 -7.89
C SER A 180 -11.13 10.93 -6.64
N SER A 181 -12.46 10.88 -6.64
CA SER A 181 -13.29 11.10 -5.45
C SER A 181 -13.25 9.89 -4.50
N PRO A 182 -12.80 10.05 -3.24
CA PRO A 182 -12.84 8.97 -2.25
C PRO A 182 -14.26 8.42 -2.02
N ARG A 183 -15.27 9.30 -2.00
CA ARG A 183 -16.68 8.89 -1.82
C ARG A 183 -17.15 7.98 -2.94
N LEU A 184 -16.87 8.35 -4.20
CA LEU A 184 -17.24 7.55 -5.37
C LEU A 184 -16.52 6.19 -5.34
N MET A 185 -15.23 6.19 -5.00
CA MET A 185 -14.43 4.99 -4.85
C MET A 185 -15.01 4.05 -3.79
N ILE A 186 -15.29 4.55 -2.57
CA ILE A 186 -15.79 3.73 -1.46
C ILE A 186 -17.06 2.97 -1.86
N GLU A 187 -18.06 3.67 -2.39
CA GLU A 187 -19.32 3.02 -2.78
C GLU A 187 -19.12 2.01 -3.92
N ALA A 188 -18.26 2.32 -4.92
CA ALA A 188 -17.99 1.39 -6.02
C ALA A 188 -17.32 0.10 -5.52
N TYR A 189 -16.37 0.18 -4.58
CA TYR A 189 -15.70 -1.00 -4.03
C TYR A 189 -16.59 -1.83 -3.11
N ARG A 190 -17.56 -1.23 -2.40
CA ARG A 190 -18.58 -1.98 -1.66
C ARG A 190 -19.41 -2.84 -2.60
N ILE A 191 -19.93 -2.24 -3.69
CA ILE A 191 -20.67 -2.97 -4.72
C ILE A 191 -19.81 -4.10 -5.32
N LEU A 192 -18.54 -3.83 -5.63
CA LEU A 192 -17.64 -4.85 -6.17
C LEU A 192 -17.34 -5.98 -5.19
N SER A 193 -17.15 -5.66 -3.91
CA SER A 193 -16.93 -6.65 -2.85
C SER A 193 -18.11 -7.60 -2.71
N ASP A 194 -19.33 -7.11 -2.91
CA ASP A 194 -20.54 -7.95 -2.88
C ASP A 194 -20.71 -8.77 -4.17
N ALA A 195 -20.37 -8.19 -5.33
CA ALA A 195 -20.60 -8.80 -6.63
C ALA A 195 -19.54 -9.82 -7.07
N LEU A 196 -18.30 -9.74 -6.54
CA LEU A 196 -17.14 -10.52 -7.01
C LEU A 196 -16.43 -11.27 -5.87
N ASP A 197 -15.89 -12.44 -6.19
CA ASP A 197 -15.11 -13.29 -5.26
C ASP A 197 -13.61 -13.31 -5.62
N CYS A 198 -13.08 -12.17 -6.06
CA CYS A 198 -11.67 -12.00 -6.43
C CYS A 198 -11.00 -10.87 -5.64
N PRO A 199 -9.66 -10.87 -5.52
CA PRO A 199 -8.93 -9.81 -4.84
C PRO A 199 -9.14 -8.41 -5.39
N LEU A 200 -9.28 -7.44 -4.50
CA LEU A 200 -9.48 -6.03 -4.84
C LEU A 200 -8.20 -5.21 -4.62
N HIS A 201 -7.74 -4.55 -5.68
CA HIS A 201 -6.63 -3.60 -5.64
C HIS A 201 -7.19 -2.19 -5.40
N LEU A 202 -7.05 -1.68 -4.18
CA LEU A 202 -7.53 -0.36 -3.81
C LEU A 202 -6.56 0.75 -4.21
N GLY A 203 -7.10 1.93 -4.50
CA GLY A 203 -6.33 3.15 -4.60
C GLY A 203 -7.16 4.30 -5.16
N VAL A 204 -7.04 5.47 -4.54
CA VAL A 204 -7.56 6.72 -5.09
C VAL A 204 -6.64 7.15 -6.22
N THR A 205 -7.18 7.38 -7.42
CA THR A 205 -6.37 7.91 -8.55
C THR A 205 -6.30 9.42 -8.47
N GLU A 206 -5.24 10.03 -9.01
CA GLU A 206 -5.11 11.50 -9.07
C GLU A 206 -5.33 12.17 -7.70
N ALA A 207 -4.76 11.59 -6.62
CA ALA A 207 -5.02 12.06 -5.27
C ALA A 207 -4.41 13.45 -5.00
N GLY A 208 -3.39 13.84 -5.78
CA GLY A 208 -2.75 15.16 -5.71
C GLY A 208 -1.34 15.09 -5.15
N THR A 209 -0.86 16.23 -4.65
CA THR A 209 0.45 16.36 -3.98
C THR A 209 0.49 15.58 -2.67
N MET A 210 1.66 15.51 -2.02
CA MET A 210 1.85 14.80 -0.75
C MET A 210 0.79 15.11 0.32
N SER A 211 0.56 16.40 0.63
CA SER A 211 -0.32 16.80 1.72
C SER A 211 -1.77 16.37 1.50
N GLU A 212 -2.34 16.71 0.35
CA GLU A 212 -3.73 16.42 0.01
C GLU A 212 -3.92 14.94 -0.37
N GLY A 213 -2.98 14.38 -1.13
CA GLY A 213 -3.07 13.04 -1.67
C GLY A 213 -3.00 11.95 -0.60
N VAL A 214 -2.21 12.18 0.47
CA VAL A 214 -2.16 11.27 1.63
C VAL A 214 -3.51 11.27 2.35
N ILE A 215 -4.12 12.43 2.61
CA ILE A 215 -5.42 12.53 3.28
C ILE A 215 -6.50 11.81 2.46
N ARG A 216 -6.61 12.12 1.16
CA ARG A 216 -7.60 11.50 0.28
C ARG A 216 -7.43 9.99 0.18
N SER A 217 -6.19 9.53 0.09
CA SER A 217 -5.87 8.10 0.05
C SER A 217 -6.17 7.41 1.38
N ALA A 218 -5.84 8.03 2.52
CA ALA A 218 -6.13 7.49 3.84
C ALA A 218 -7.64 7.38 4.08
N VAL A 219 -8.43 8.38 3.65
CA VAL A 219 -9.90 8.31 3.71
C VAL A 219 -10.42 7.20 2.80
N GLY A 220 -10.05 7.19 1.51
CA GLY A 220 -10.60 6.21 0.56
C GLY A 220 -10.19 4.76 0.85
N ILE A 221 -8.89 4.52 1.06
CA ILE A 221 -8.33 3.20 1.30
C ILE A 221 -8.63 2.75 2.73
N GLY A 222 -8.44 3.64 3.72
CA GLY A 222 -8.61 3.32 5.13
C GLY A 222 -10.05 2.93 5.49
N THR A 223 -11.05 3.63 4.94
CA THR A 223 -12.47 3.27 5.14
C THR A 223 -12.75 1.85 4.67
N LEU A 224 -12.40 1.52 3.42
CA LEU A 224 -12.64 0.17 2.86
C LEU A 224 -11.88 -0.91 3.63
N LEU A 225 -10.62 -0.66 3.97
CA LEU A 225 -9.84 -1.62 4.75
C LEU A 225 -10.40 -1.85 6.16
N SER A 226 -10.96 -0.81 6.80
CA SER A 226 -11.62 -0.94 8.11
C SER A 226 -12.90 -1.79 8.03
N GLU A 227 -13.52 -1.86 6.86
CA GLU A 227 -14.66 -2.71 6.53
C GLU A 227 -14.24 -4.13 6.07
N GLY A 228 -12.94 -4.40 6.02
CA GLY A 228 -12.40 -5.68 5.56
C GLY A 228 -12.35 -5.86 4.04
N ILE A 229 -12.53 -4.78 3.29
CA ILE A 229 -12.50 -4.74 1.82
C ILE A 229 -11.12 -4.30 1.35
N GLY A 230 -10.50 -5.08 0.46
CA GLY A 230 -9.21 -4.77 -0.14
C GLY A 230 -8.10 -5.74 0.24
N ASP A 231 -7.30 -6.11 -0.75
CA ASP A 231 -6.27 -7.16 -0.63
C ASP A 231 -4.89 -6.69 -1.04
N THR A 232 -4.85 -5.61 -1.80
CA THR A 232 -3.63 -4.89 -2.11
C THR A 232 -3.95 -3.42 -2.33
N ILE A 233 -3.02 -2.53 -2.00
CA ILE A 233 -3.22 -1.09 -2.11
C ILE A 233 -2.13 -0.43 -2.94
N ARG A 234 -2.47 0.70 -3.55
CA ARG A 234 -1.51 1.69 -4.05
C ARG A 234 -2.01 3.08 -3.73
N VAL A 235 -1.21 3.85 -3.00
CA VAL A 235 -1.38 5.31 -2.87
C VAL A 235 -0.86 5.96 -4.16
N SER A 236 -1.58 6.92 -4.75
CA SER A 236 -1.15 7.55 -6.01
C SER A 236 -0.89 9.04 -5.78
N LEU A 237 0.38 9.44 -5.68
CA LEU A 237 0.81 10.79 -5.32
C LEU A 237 1.58 11.44 -6.47
N THR A 238 1.47 12.76 -6.59
CA THR A 238 2.37 13.56 -7.41
C THR A 238 3.65 13.83 -6.62
N ALA A 239 4.45 12.80 -6.40
CA ALA A 239 5.68 12.81 -5.59
C ALA A 239 6.62 11.66 -5.98
N ASP A 240 7.75 11.51 -5.28
CA ASP A 240 8.60 10.32 -5.40
C ASP A 240 7.79 9.04 -5.06
N PRO A 241 7.86 7.98 -5.89
CA PRO A 241 7.08 6.76 -5.66
C PRO A 241 7.44 6.00 -4.37
N VAL A 242 8.58 6.31 -3.73
CA VAL A 242 8.92 5.85 -2.37
C VAL A 242 7.94 6.41 -1.34
N GLU A 243 7.46 7.64 -1.51
CA GLU A 243 6.48 8.25 -0.62
C GLU A 243 5.11 7.56 -0.73
N GLU A 244 4.75 7.05 -1.92
CA GLU A 244 3.54 6.21 -2.08
C GLU A 244 3.61 4.95 -1.20
N VAL A 245 4.80 4.32 -1.13
CA VAL A 245 5.05 3.12 -0.31
C VAL A 245 4.94 3.46 1.17
N ARG A 246 5.59 4.54 1.61
CA ARG A 246 5.55 5.02 3.01
C ARG A 246 4.12 5.31 3.46
N ALA A 247 3.36 6.04 2.64
CA ALA A 247 1.95 6.33 2.90
C ALA A 247 1.10 5.05 2.95
N GLY A 248 1.34 4.09 2.04
CA GLY A 248 0.66 2.80 2.03
C GLY A 248 0.86 2.03 3.34
N PHE A 249 2.10 1.89 3.81
CA PHE A 249 2.38 1.26 5.10
C PHE A 249 1.81 2.05 6.28
N ALA A 250 1.83 3.39 6.25
CA ALA A 250 1.24 4.20 7.31
C ALA A 250 -0.28 3.95 7.46
N ILE A 251 -1.01 3.82 6.33
CA ILE A 251 -2.45 3.47 6.34
C ILE A 251 -2.66 2.08 6.95
N LEU A 252 -1.90 1.07 6.50
CA LEU A 252 -2.04 -0.30 7.04
C LEU A 252 -1.68 -0.38 8.52
N LYS A 253 -0.71 0.41 8.95
CA LYS A 253 -0.24 0.49 10.34
C LYS A 253 -1.26 1.15 11.25
N ALA A 254 -1.91 2.22 10.79
CA ALA A 254 -2.98 2.90 11.51
C ALA A 254 -4.19 1.99 11.79
N LEU A 255 -4.45 1.02 10.90
CA LEU A 255 -5.49 0.00 11.05
C LEU A 255 -4.97 -1.30 11.68
N GLU A 256 -3.71 -1.34 12.12
CA GLU A 256 -3.02 -2.50 12.67
C GLU A 256 -3.02 -3.76 11.75
N LEU A 257 -3.19 -3.57 10.44
CA LEU A 257 -3.21 -4.65 9.44
C LEU A 257 -1.81 -5.14 9.05
N ARG A 258 -0.82 -4.26 9.09
CA ARG A 258 0.61 -4.56 8.91
C ARG A 258 1.41 -3.71 9.88
N GLN A 259 2.36 -4.32 10.57
CA GLN A 259 3.26 -3.63 11.46
C GLN A 259 4.66 -3.64 10.84
N ARG A 260 5.18 -2.45 10.47
CA ARG A 260 6.55 -2.25 9.99
C ARG A 260 7.09 -0.96 10.60
N GLY A 261 8.36 -1.01 11.02
CA GLY A 261 9.09 0.09 11.63
C GLY A 261 8.46 0.66 12.90
N ALA A 262 9.07 1.71 13.43
CA ALA A 262 8.62 2.35 14.65
C ALA A 262 7.34 3.19 14.46
N THR A 263 6.43 3.16 15.42
CA THR A 263 5.25 4.02 15.53
C THR A 263 5.55 5.09 16.55
N LEU A 264 5.60 6.36 16.15
CA LEU A 264 5.64 7.46 17.11
C LEU A 264 4.22 7.79 17.57
N ILE A 265 4.00 7.81 18.87
CA ILE A 265 2.77 8.23 19.53
C ILE A 265 3.11 9.49 20.32
N SER A 266 2.55 10.62 19.94
CA SER A 266 2.72 11.87 20.68
C SER A 266 1.37 12.43 21.10
N CYS A 267 1.33 13.01 22.31
CA CYS A 267 0.14 13.77 22.68
C CYS A 267 0.12 15.09 21.89
N PRO A 268 -1.07 15.66 21.64
CA PRO A 268 -1.17 17.06 21.29
C PRO A 268 -0.46 17.91 22.35
N THR A 269 0.19 19.00 21.94
CA THR A 269 0.61 20.02 22.91
C THR A 269 -0.61 20.65 23.56
N CYS A 270 -0.50 21.04 24.83
CA CYS A 270 -1.54 21.78 25.53
C CYS A 270 -0.94 22.72 26.60
N GLY A 271 -1.78 23.45 27.33
CA GLY A 271 -1.34 24.32 28.42
C GLY A 271 -0.65 23.61 29.61
N ARG A 272 -0.57 22.27 29.58
CA ARG A 272 0.16 21.45 30.58
C ARG A 272 1.54 20.99 30.09
N THR A 273 1.90 21.30 28.84
CA THR A 273 3.16 20.87 28.26
C THR A 273 4.32 21.63 28.91
N GLU A 274 5.26 20.92 29.54
CA GLU A 274 6.38 21.52 30.30
C GLU A 274 7.71 21.48 29.52
N VAL A 275 7.68 21.04 28.26
CA VAL A 275 8.85 20.74 27.42
C VAL A 275 8.60 21.12 25.95
N PRO A 276 9.63 21.34 25.13
CA PRO A 276 9.47 21.59 23.69
C PRO A 276 9.04 20.31 22.94
N LEU A 277 7.79 19.88 23.15
CA LEU A 277 7.30 18.58 22.69
C LEU A 277 7.36 18.42 21.17
N MET A 278 7.07 19.50 20.42
CA MET A 278 7.09 19.47 18.96
C MET A 278 8.48 19.14 18.43
N GLU A 279 9.51 19.87 18.90
CA GLU A 279 10.90 19.65 18.50
C GLU A 279 11.39 18.23 18.83
N ILE A 280 11.02 17.73 20.01
CA ILE A 280 11.39 16.37 20.46
C ILE A 280 10.69 15.31 19.61
N ALA A 281 9.39 15.50 19.31
CA ALA A 281 8.64 14.58 18.48
C ALA A 281 9.20 14.52 17.05
N GLU A 282 9.52 15.67 16.44
CA GLU A 282 10.14 15.74 15.10
C GLU A 282 11.53 15.09 15.07
N GLU A 283 12.34 15.32 16.10
CA GLU A 283 13.65 14.67 16.21
C GLU A 283 13.52 13.15 16.38
N MET A 284 12.58 12.69 17.21
CA MET A 284 12.30 11.27 17.34
C MET A 284 11.80 10.67 16.02
N GLU A 285 10.93 11.35 15.28
CA GLU A 285 10.46 10.88 13.97
C GLU A 285 11.63 10.65 13.00
N ARG A 286 12.60 11.58 12.95
CA ARG A 286 13.83 11.43 12.15
C ARG A 286 14.64 10.20 12.55
N ARG A 287 14.87 9.99 13.85
CA ARG A 287 15.65 8.84 14.35
C ARG A 287 14.95 7.51 14.12
N LEU A 288 13.64 7.49 14.24
CA LEU A 288 12.81 6.30 14.07
C LEU A 288 12.66 5.86 12.60
N ALA A 289 12.97 6.73 11.64
CA ALA A 289 12.85 6.44 10.21
C ALA A 289 13.71 5.24 9.73
N SER A 290 14.82 4.96 10.41
CA SER A 290 15.71 3.83 10.09
C SER A 290 15.31 2.52 10.76
N VAL A 291 14.42 2.55 11.75
CA VAL A 291 13.98 1.38 12.51
C VAL A 291 13.04 0.55 11.65
N LYS A 292 13.40 -0.71 11.39
CA LYS A 292 12.62 -1.63 10.54
C LYS A 292 11.65 -2.49 11.34
N GLU A 293 12.04 -2.81 12.57
CA GLU A 293 11.29 -3.64 13.49
C GLU A 293 10.09 -2.88 14.08
N PRO A 294 8.92 -3.52 14.21
CA PRO A 294 7.77 -2.91 14.87
C PRO A 294 8.03 -2.56 16.33
N ILE A 295 7.95 -1.28 16.68
CA ILE A 295 8.01 -0.80 18.06
C ILE A 295 7.12 0.43 18.24
N LYS A 296 6.30 0.48 19.28
CA LYS A 296 5.48 1.67 19.60
C LYS A 296 6.27 2.55 20.58
N VAL A 297 6.59 3.78 20.18
CA VAL A 297 7.40 4.74 20.92
C VAL A 297 6.55 5.96 21.27
N ALA A 298 6.52 6.37 22.54
CA ALA A 298 5.73 7.49 22.99
C ALA A 298 6.56 8.72 23.39
N VAL A 299 6.11 9.91 23.01
CA VAL A 299 6.67 11.20 23.47
C VAL A 299 5.53 12.06 23.99
N MET A 300 5.52 12.30 25.30
CA MET A 300 4.43 12.97 25.99
C MET A 300 4.86 14.29 26.64
N GLY A 301 4.00 15.30 26.58
CA GLY A 301 4.32 16.66 27.04
C GLY A 301 4.20 16.88 28.55
N CYS A 302 3.55 15.97 29.28
CA CYS A 302 3.38 16.07 30.73
C CYS A 302 3.51 14.70 31.43
N VAL A 303 4.10 14.67 32.63
CA VAL A 303 4.25 13.44 33.44
C VAL A 303 2.91 12.95 34.02
N VAL A 304 1.93 13.85 34.17
CA VAL A 304 0.67 13.57 34.89
C VAL A 304 -0.17 12.51 34.17
N ASN A 305 -0.45 12.74 32.88
CA ASN A 305 -1.24 11.80 32.09
C ASN A 305 -0.40 11.01 31.09
N GLY A 306 0.80 11.48 30.74
CA GLY A 306 1.61 10.92 29.65
C GLY A 306 1.83 9.40 29.74
N PRO A 307 2.38 8.87 30.85
CA PRO A 307 2.61 7.43 30.98
C PRO A 307 1.33 6.58 30.91
N GLY A 308 0.21 7.10 31.45
CA GLY A 308 -1.08 6.41 31.41
C GLY A 308 -1.72 6.42 30.01
N GLU A 309 -1.69 7.56 29.32
CA GLU A 309 -2.19 7.74 27.96
C GLU A 309 -1.42 6.89 26.94
N ALA A 310 -0.13 6.63 27.19
CA ALA A 310 0.73 5.83 26.32
C ALA A 310 1.04 4.42 26.85
N ARG A 311 0.16 3.80 27.64
CA ARG A 311 0.42 2.42 28.13
C ARG A 311 0.60 1.40 27.00
N GLU A 312 0.02 1.67 25.83
CA GLU A 312 0.11 0.83 24.64
C GLU A 312 1.45 0.95 23.92
N ALA A 313 2.26 1.96 24.27
CA ALA A 313 3.62 2.08 23.77
C ALA A 313 4.55 1.09 24.49
N ASP A 314 5.48 0.52 23.73
CA ASP A 314 6.52 -0.34 24.28
C ASP A 314 7.46 0.46 25.20
N VAL A 315 7.77 1.69 24.79
CA VAL A 315 8.65 2.62 25.50
C VAL A 315 8.25 4.05 25.22
N GLY A 316 8.54 4.96 26.14
CA GLY A 316 8.36 6.39 25.88
C GLY A 316 8.97 7.29 26.93
N ILE A 317 8.87 8.58 26.68
CA ILE A 317 9.26 9.64 27.62
C ILE A 317 8.08 10.57 27.89
N ALA A 318 7.98 11.07 29.12
CA ALA A 318 7.02 12.10 29.50
C ALA A 318 7.73 13.29 30.15
N GLY A 319 7.45 14.50 29.65
CA GLY A 319 8.09 15.74 30.08
C GLY A 319 7.58 16.24 31.43
N GLY A 320 8.49 16.66 32.28
CA GLY A 320 8.23 17.34 33.54
C GLY A 320 9.02 18.65 33.66
N LYS A 321 8.70 19.44 34.68
CA LYS A 321 9.25 20.78 34.90
C LYS A 321 10.77 20.87 34.74
N ASP A 322 11.51 19.94 35.34
CA ASP A 322 12.99 19.95 35.34
C ASP A 322 13.61 18.64 34.81
N HIS A 323 12.81 17.66 34.40
CA HIS A 323 13.28 16.34 33.97
C HIS A 323 12.28 15.68 33.03
N PHE A 324 12.69 14.58 32.40
CA PHE A 324 11.76 13.63 31.78
C PHE A 324 11.71 12.35 32.62
N VAL A 325 10.60 11.63 32.50
CA VAL A 325 10.54 10.23 32.96
C VAL A 325 10.54 9.32 31.74
N LEU A 326 11.37 8.30 31.76
CA LEU A 326 11.32 7.19 30.81
C LEU A 326 10.40 6.12 31.38
N PHE A 327 9.48 5.62 30.55
CA PHE A 327 8.56 4.56 30.92
C PHE A 327 8.55 3.43 29.89
N ARG A 328 8.20 2.22 30.33
CA ARG A 328 7.95 1.05 29.48
C ARG A 328 6.54 0.54 29.78
N ARG A 329 5.68 0.42 28.75
CA ARG A 329 4.29 -0.06 28.90
C ARG A 329 3.49 0.62 30.02
N GLY A 330 3.71 1.92 30.19
CA GLY A 330 3.09 2.75 31.22
C GLY A 330 3.76 2.75 32.60
N GLU A 331 4.76 1.89 32.84
CA GLU A 331 5.51 1.85 34.10
C GLU A 331 6.76 2.73 34.03
N VAL A 332 6.91 3.66 34.99
CA VAL A 332 8.07 4.55 35.05
C VAL A 332 9.32 3.76 35.46
N VAL A 333 10.33 3.79 34.61
CA VAL A 333 11.60 3.08 34.80
C VAL A 333 12.62 3.96 35.52
N ARG A 334 12.84 5.19 35.01
CA ARG A 334 13.85 6.12 35.55
C ARG A 334 13.57 7.56 35.15
N ARG A 335 14.21 8.50 35.86
CA ARG A 335 14.28 9.92 35.47
C ARG A 335 15.48 10.14 34.56
N ILE A 336 15.32 11.01 33.56
CA ILE A 336 16.36 11.40 32.61
C ILE A 336 16.45 12.93 32.54
N SER A 337 17.64 13.47 32.28
CA SER A 337 17.82 14.91 32.12
C SER A 337 17.24 15.39 30.79
N LYS A 338 16.91 16.69 30.69
CA LYS A 338 16.28 17.25 29.48
C LYS A 338 17.19 17.15 28.26
N GLU A 339 18.49 17.36 28.45
CA GLU A 339 19.50 17.39 27.39
C GLU A 339 19.74 16.01 26.77
N LYS A 340 19.48 14.95 27.54
CA LYS A 340 19.72 13.56 27.12
C LYS A 340 18.44 12.81 26.76
N ALA A 341 17.28 13.47 26.76
CA ALA A 341 15.99 12.78 26.70
C ALA A 341 15.82 11.94 25.41
N VAL A 342 16.15 12.53 24.25
CA VAL A 342 16.09 11.88 22.94
C VAL A 342 17.12 10.74 22.84
N ASP A 343 18.35 10.98 23.30
CA ASP A 343 19.42 9.99 23.25
C ASP A 343 19.14 8.78 24.15
N GLU A 344 18.67 9.00 25.37
CA GLU A 344 18.27 7.95 26.31
C GLU A 344 17.08 7.15 25.77
N LEU A 345 16.10 7.80 25.16
CA LEU A 345 14.98 7.10 24.52
C LEU A 345 15.46 6.24 23.34
N THR A 346 16.36 6.77 22.51
CA THR A 346 16.96 6.03 21.37
C THR A 346 17.72 4.80 21.87
N ALA A 347 18.59 4.96 22.87
CA ALA A 347 19.33 3.86 23.46
C ALA A 347 18.41 2.79 24.08
N GLU A 348 17.29 3.22 24.67
CA GLU A 348 16.30 2.30 25.24
C GLU A 348 15.56 1.51 24.15
N ILE A 349 15.26 2.15 23.01
CA ILE A 349 14.68 1.50 21.83
C ILE A 349 15.64 0.42 21.32
N ASP A 350 16.90 0.77 21.10
CA ASP A 350 17.92 -0.18 20.61
C ASP A 350 18.07 -1.38 21.55
N LYS A 351 18.08 -1.12 22.86
CA LYS A 351 18.10 -2.17 23.88
C LYS A 351 16.90 -3.10 23.77
N LEU A 352 15.68 -2.56 23.64
CA LEU A 352 14.46 -3.36 23.49
C LEU A 352 14.45 -4.19 22.20
N LEU A 353 14.96 -3.63 21.10
CA LEU A 353 15.09 -4.34 19.83
C LEU A 353 16.10 -5.49 19.94
N SER A 354 17.25 -5.25 20.58
CA SER A 354 18.26 -6.28 20.87
C SER A 354 17.70 -7.41 21.75
N GLU A 355 17.03 -7.06 22.86
CA GLU A 355 16.37 -8.02 23.77
C GLU A 355 15.31 -8.89 23.08
N ARG A 356 14.66 -8.36 22.02
CA ARG A 356 13.71 -9.13 21.20
C ARG A 356 14.46 -10.06 20.25
N ALA A 357 15.50 -9.57 19.57
CA ALA A 357 16.30 -10.38 18.65
C ALA A 357 16.94 -11.60 19.35
N ASP A 358 17.46 -11.42 20.57
CA ASP A 358 18.06 -12.51 21.34
C ASP A 358 17.04 -13.57 21.76
N ARG A 359 15.80 -13.15 22.10
CA ARG A 359 14.69 -14.06 22.38
C ARG A 359 14.26 -14.89 21.17
N PHE A 360 14.34 -14.34 19.96
CA PHE A 360 14.05 -15.09 18.74
C PHE A 360 15.18 -16.05 18.32
N ARG A 361 16.41 -15.87 18.81
CA ARG A 361 17.56 -16.76 18.54
C ARG A 361 17.73 -17.88 19.56
N SER A 362 17.10 -17.75 20.72
CA SER A 362 17.16 -18.72 21.84
C SER A 362 15.96 -19.66 21.90
N VAL A 363 15.05 -19.54 20.93
CA VAL A 363 13.92 -20.44 20.63
C VAL A 363 14.17 -21.03 19.26
#